data_AF-A0A087UG71-F1
#
_entry.id   AF-A0A087UG71-F1
#
_cell.length_a   1.000
_cell.length_b   1.000
_cell.length_c   1.000
_cell.angle_alpha   90.00
_cell.angle_beta   90.00
_cell.angle_gamma   90.00
#
_symmetry.space_group_name_H-M   'P 1'
#
loop_
_entity.id
_entity.type
_entity.pdbx_description
1 polymer ?
#
loop_
_entity_poly.entity_id
_entity_poly.type
_entity_poly.pdbx_seq_one_letter_code
_entity_poly.pdbx_strand_id
1 'polypeptide(L)'
;MSSAALEISGEHTPLVFEDIDFQYISLLDRERIIRDAIQIWKRMIDKDDKQCKVTHDVYLKLYQLTKPKLVGYHCIMVDEAQDCNSAMLDIVLTQSAPIILVGDPNQQIYGFRGATNALQNAPFSHTYYLTKSFRFGPEIAYIASCCLEYLRRYTKETLVGNTKPSYINGKVEGQYAVIARSNSELLDQVIRLCCTKQRRSFEPQEIHGAFAGGIQSYALDQILDILNLHGKAYAEK
;
A
#
# COMPACT_ATOMS: atom_id res chain seq x y z
N MET A 1 13.80 -8.81 -2.22
CA MET A 1 13.99 -8.49 -0.78
C MET A 1 12.75 -8.77 0.05
N SER A 2 11.54 -8.68 -0.50
CA SER A 2 10.26 -8.96 0.17
C SER A 2 9.86 -10.46 0.25
N SER A 3 10.69 -11.37 -0.25
CA SER A 3 10.44 -12.83 -0.26
C SER A 3 10.79 -13.49 1.07
N ALA A 4 10.13 -14.61 1.39
CA ALA A 4 10.50 -15.48 2.53
C ALA A 4 11.76 -16.33 2.26
N ALA A 5 12.16 -16.49 0.99
CA ALA A 5 13.28 -17.35 0.59
C ALA A 5 14.61 -16.94 1.25
N LEU A 6 15.41 -17.93 1.67
CA LEU A 6 16.69 -17.67 2.35
C LEU A 6 17.79 -17.18 1.40
N GLU A 7 17.66 -17.51 0.11
CA GLU A 7 18.64 -17.19 -0.92
C GLU A 7 17.97 -16.62 -2.17
N ILE A 8 18.74 -15.85 -2.95
CA ILE A 8 18.32 -15.34 -4.25
C ILE A 8 18.45 -16.48 -5.26
N SER A 9 17.37 -16.77 -5.97
CA SER A 9 17.23 -17.92 -6.88
C SER A 9 16.38 -17.56 -8.10
N GLY A 10 16.24 -18.51 -9.03
CA GLY A 10 15.41 -18.34 -10.24
C GLY A 10 13.95 -17.97 -9.97
N GLU A 11 13.41 -18.31 -8.80
CA GLU A 11 12.05 -17.93 -8.38
C GLU A 11 11.86 -16.42 -8.24
N HIS A 12 12.96 -15.67 -8.05
CA HIS A 12 12.94 -14.22 -7.90
C HIS A 12 13.04 -13.49 -9.24
N THR A 13 13.17 -14.21 -10.35
CA THR A 13 13.24 -13.63 -11.68
C THR A 13 11.91 -13.84 -12.42
N PRO A 14 11.36 -12.78 -13.04
CA PRO A 14 10.15 -12.93 -13.83
C PRO A 14 10.41 -13.83 -15.05
N LEU A 15 9.35 -14.50 -15.51
CA LEU A 15 9.41 -15.32 -16.73
C LEU A 15 9.21 -14.47 -18.00
N VAL A 16 8.59 -13.30 -17.86
CA VAL A 16 8.17 -12.43 -18.95
C VAL A 16 8.45 -10.98 -18.55
N PHE A 17 8.87 -10.15 -19.49
CA PHE A 17 8.84 -8.69 -19.32
C PHE A 17 7.40 -8.20 -19.44
N GLU A 18 6.88 -7.56 -18.39
CA GLU A 18 5.64 -6.76 -18.45
C GLU A 18 5.95 -5.41 -19.09
N ASP A 19 6.29 -5.45 -20.38
CA ASP A 19 6.27 -4.28 -21.26
C ASP A 19 5.19 -4.50 -22.34
N ILE A 20 5.04 -3.57 -23.30
CA ILE A 20 3.93 -3.53 -24.26
C ILE A 20 3.71 -4.86 -25.03
N ASP A 21 4.73 -5.71 -25.19
CA ASP A 21 4.68 -6.92 -26.05
C ASP A 21 4.96 -8.28 -25.37
N PHE A 22 4.88 -8.40 -24.03
CA PHE A 22 5.03 -9.69 -23.29
C PHE A 22 6.13 -10.63 -23.84
N GLN A 23 7.40 -10.25 -23.69
CA GLN A 23 8.53 -11.06 -24.17
C GLN A 23 9.07 -11.99 -23.08
N TYR A 24 9.22 -13.27 -23.41
CA TYR A 24 9.85 -14.24 -22.51
C TYR A 24 11.32 -13.89 -22.26
N ILE A 25 11.72 -13.97 -20.99
CA ILE A 25 13.11 -13.71 -20.60
C ILE A 25 13.93 -14.97 -20.84
N SER A 26 15.03 -14.84 -21.57
CA SER A 26 15.94 -15.95 -21.83
C SER A 26 16.52 -16.49 -20.51
N LEU A 27 16.87 -17.79 -20.47
CA LEU A 27 17.52 -18.38 -19.29
C LEU A 27 18.84 -17.67 -18.96
N LEU A 28 19.60 -17.27 -19.99
CA LEU A 28 20.85 -16.54 -19.84
C LEU A 28 20.64 -15.18 -19.17
N ASP A 29 19.58 -14.44 -19.55
CA ASP A 29 19.27 -13.15 -18.93
C ASP A 29 18.77 -13.31 -17.50
N ARG A 30 18.00 -14.37 -17.21
CA ARG A 30 17.61 -14.69 -15.82
C ARG A 30 18.84 -14.98 -14.95
N GLU A 31 19.81 -15.74 -15.45
CA GLU A 31 21.07 -15.99 -14.74
C GLU A 31 21.89 -14.71 -14.52
N ARG A 32 21.87 -13.76 -15.48
CA ARG A 32 22.49 -12.44 -15.32
C ARG A 32 21.79 -11.63 -14.23
N ILE A 33 20.46 -11.55 -14.26
CA ILE A 33 19.67 -10.85 -13.24
C ILE A 33 19.97 -11.38 -11.84
N ILE A 34 20.04 -12.72 -11.67
CA ILE A 34 20.37 -13.34 -10.37
C ILE A 34 21.77 -12.94 -9.92
N ARG A 35 22.77 -13.01 -10.82
CA ARG A 35 24.15 -12.62 -10.49
C ARG A 35 24.25 -11.16 -10.06
N ASP A 36 23.62 -10.27 -10.82
CA ASP A 36 23.62 -8.83 -10.52
C ASP A 36 22.88 -8.55 -9.19
N ALA A 37 21.74 -9.21 -8.95
CA ALA A 37 21.00 -9.10 -7.70
C ALA A 37 21.83 -9.57 -6.49
N ILE A 38 22.58 -10.67 -6.61
CA ILE A 38 23.49 -11.15 -5.57
C ILE A 38 24.61 -10.14 -5.32
N GLN A 39 25.18 -9.54 -6.37
CA GLN A 39 26.23 -8.54 -6.24
C GLN A 39 25.72 -7.27 -5.56
N ILE A 40 24.56 -6.77 -5.96
CA ILE A 40 23.91 -5.61 -5.32
C ILE A 40 23.60 -5.92 -3.86
N TRP A 41 23.03 -7.10 -3.57
CA TRP A 41 22.76 -7.52 -2.19
C TRP A 41 24.01 -7.50 -1.32
N LYS A 42 25.12 -8.09 -1.79
CA LYS A 42 26.41 -8.08 -1.08
C LYS A 42 26.88 -6.66 -0.76
N ARG A 43 26.75 -5.74 -1.72
CA ARG A 43 27.09 -4.33 -1.54
C ARG A 43 26.17 -3.63 -0.54
N MET A 44 24.86 -3.91 -0.58
CA MET A 44 23.89 -3.31 0.35
C MET A 44 24.11 -3.75 1.80
N ILE A 45 24.59 -4.97 2.04
CA ILE A 45 24.82 -5.48 3.41
C ILE A 45 26.24 -5.21 3.92
N ASP A 46 27.12 -4.71 3.05
CA ASP A 46 28.48 -4.30 3.41
C ASP A 46 28.42 -2.95 4.15
N LYS A 47 28.90 -2.95 5.40
CA LYS A 47 28.90 -1.74 6.24
C LYS A 47 29.93 -0.71 5.77
N ASP A 48 30.92 -1.13 4.98
CA ASP A 48 31.99 -0.28 4.49
C ASP A 48 31.66 0.35 3.11
N ASP A 49 30.69 -0.20 2.36
CA ASP A 49 30.22 0.39 1.09
C ASP A 49 29.23 1.55 1.35
N LYS A 50 29.76 2.76 1.43
CA LYS A 50 28.96 4.00 1.60
C LYS A 50 28.25 4.47 0.33
N GLN A 51 28.51 3.86 -0.83
CA GLN A 51 27.88 4.25 -2.09
C GLN A 51 26.55 3.55 -2.28
N CYS A 52 26.42 2.32 -1.77
CA CYS A 52 25.19 1.54 -1.87
C CYS A 52 24.25 1.83 -0.69
N LYS A 53 23.18 2.60 -0.93
CA LYS A 53 22.21 2.93 0.13
C LYS A 53 21.33 1.72 0.47
N VAL A 54 21.20 1.46 1.76
CA VAL A 54 20.28 0.46 2.33
C VAL A 54 18.85 0.99 2.30
N THR A 55 17.89 0.15 1.94
CA THR A 55 16.45 0.48 2.00
C THR A 55 15.80 -0.16 3.23
N HIS A 56 14.56 0.25 3.53
CA HIS A 56 13.81 -0.31 4.66
C HIS A 56 13.58 -1.83 4.56
N ASP A 57 13.47 -2.35 3.33
CA ASP A 57 13.29 -3.78 3.10
C ASP A 57 14.56 -4.60 3.37
N VAL A 58 15.75 -4.00 3.23
CA VAL A 58 17.02 -4.72 3.43
C VAL A 58 17.20 -5.12 4.89
N TYR A 59 17.06 -4.18 5.83
CA TYR A 59 17.26 -4.53 7.24
C TYR A 59 16.16 -5.45 7.75
N LEU A 60 14.93 -5.33 7.23
CA LEU A 60 13.84 -6.25 7.54
C LEU A 60 14.17 -7.65 7.03
N LYS A 61 14.70 -7.76 5.82
CA LYS A 61 15.16 -9.02 5.25
C LYS A 61 16.32 -9.62 6.06
N LEU A 62 17.31 -8.81 6.44
CA LEU A 62 18.40 -9.25 7.32
C LEU A 62 17.86 -9.80 8.64
N TYR A 63 16.90 -9.11 9.26
CA TYR A 63 16.24 -9.58 10.47
C TYR A 63 15.53 -10.91 10.25
N GLN A 64 14.73 -11.06 9.18
CA GLN A 64 14.09 -12.34 8.83
C GLN A 64 15.12 -13.47 8.66
N LEU A 65 16.25 -13.22 8.00
CA LEU A 65 17.31 -14.21 7.81
C LEU A 65 17.95 -14.68 9.12
N THR A 66 17.91 -13.88 10.19
CA THR A 66 18.37 -14.33 11.52
C THR A 66 17.45 -15.37 12.17
N LYS A 67 16.27 -15.63 11.59
CA LYS A 67 15.22 -16.51 12.14
C LYS A 67 14.87 -16.14 13.58
N PRO A 68 14.41 -14.89 13.81
CA PRO A 68 14.22 -14.37 15.15
C PRO A 68 13.19 -15.20 15.91
N LYS A 69 13.40 -15.35 17.22
CA LYS A 69 12.44 -15.98 18.14
C LYS A 69 11.92 -14.93 19.11
N LEU A 70 10.63 -14.61 18.97
CA LEU A 70 9.91 -13.68 19.81
C LEU A 70 9.52 -14.40 21.11
N VAL A 71 10.47 -14.48 22.05
CA VAL A 71 10.28 -15.10 23.36
C VAL A 71 9.63 -14.14 24.36
N GLY A 72 8.92 -14.69 25.34
CA GLY A 72 8.27 -13.90 26.41
C GLY A 72 6.87 -13.38 26.07
N TYR A 73 6.33 -13.72 24.89
CA TYR A 73 4.99 -13.35 24.47
C TYR A 73 4.03 -14.54 24.51
N HIS A 74 2.84 -14.32 25.04
CA HIS A 74 1.78 -15.34 25.10
C HIS A 74 0.94 -15.39 23.82
N CYS A 75 0.94 -14.32 23.02
CA CYS A 75 0.22 -14.22 21.76
C CYS A 75 0.86 -13.11 20.92
N ILE A 76 0.79 -13.24 19.60
CA ILE A 76 1.18 -12.24 18.62
C ILE A 76 -0.06 -11.83 17.84
N MET A 77 -0.34 -10.53 17.80
CA MET A 77 -1.46 -9.96 17.04
C MET A 77 -0.90 -9.06 15.95
N VAL A 78 -1.31 -9.29 14.70
CA VAL A 78 -0.92 -8.48 13.56
C VAL A 78 -2.18 -7.85 12.97
N ASP A 79 -2.22 -6.53 13.00
CA ASP A 79 -3.24 -5.74 12.32
C ASP A 79 -2.78 -5.38 10.90
N GLU A 80 -3.73 -5.07 10.02
CA GLU A 80 -3.47 -4.80 8.59
C GLU A 80 -2.62 -5.89 7.91
N ALA A 81 -2.86 -7.15 8.29
CA ALA A 81 -2.05 -8.28 7.85
C ALA A 81 -2.03 -8.45 6.32
N GLN A 82 -3.02 -7.94 5.59
CA GLN A 82 -3.03 -7.93 4.12
C GLN A 82 -1.85 -7.15 3.50
N ASP A 83 -1.27 -6.20 4.22
CA ASP A 83 -0.15 -5.38 3.73
C ASP A 83 1.22 -5.95 4.13
N CYS A 84 1.25 -7.07 4.86
CA CYS A 84 2.49 -7.77 5.19
C CYS A 84 3.11 -8.39 3.94
N ASN A 85 4.41 -8.17 3.72
CA ASN A 85 5.18 -8.90 2.72
C ASN A 85 5.57 -10.30 3.23
N SER A 86 6.05 -11.17 2.33
CA SER A 86 6.37 -12.56 2.69
C SER A 86 7.47 -12.68 3.76
N ALA A 87 8.43 -11.74 3.81
CA ALA A 87 9.45 -11.74 4.86
C ALA A 87 8.87 -11.43 6.25
N MET A 88 7.92 -10.49 6.35
CA MET A 88 7.23 -10.18 7.60
C MET A 88 6.39 -11.37 8.07
N LEU A 89 5.66 -12.01 7.15
CA LEU A 89 4.86 -13.19 7.47
C LEU A 89 5.74 -14.35 7.92
N ASP A 90 6.88 -14.58 7.27
CA ASP A 90 7.81 -15.63 7.69
C ASP A 90 8.31 -15.41 9.13
N ILE A 91 8.64 -14.16 9.48
CA ILE A 91 8.97 -13.81 10.88
C ILE A 91 7.81 -14.17 11.80
N VAL A 92 6.58 -13.78 11.50
CA VAL A 92 5.43 -13.98 12.40
C VAL A 92 5.01 -15.45 12.48
N LEU A 93 4.88 -16.14 11.35
CA LEU A 93 4.35 -17.50 11.26
C LEU A 93 5.31 -18.57 11.78
N THR A 94 6.60 -18.26 11.93
CA THR A 94 7.60 -19.18 12.50
C THR A 94 7.71 -19.11 14.04
N GLN A 95 6.87 -18.29 14.67
CA GLN A 95 6.83 -18.14 16.13
C GLN A 95 6.04 -19.28 16.79
N SER A 96 6.43 -19.63 18.01
CA SER A 96 5.75 -20.68 18.79
C SER A 96 4.51 -20.18 19.53
N ALA A 97 4.36 -18.86 19.69
CA ALA A 97 3.20 -18.26 20.33
C ALA A 97 1.97 -18.32 19.40
N PRO A 98 0.74 -18.43 19.94
CA PRO A 98 -0.50 -18.24 19.19
C PRO A 98 -0.52 -16.92 18.41
N ILE A 99 -0.96 -16.98 17.15
CA ILE A 99 -0.96 -15.85 16.21
C ILE A 99 -2.40 -15.49 15.85
N ILE A 100 -2.72 -14.20 15.91
CA ILE A 100 -3.98 -13.63 15.43
C ILE A 100 -3.63 -12.64 14.33
N LEU A 101 -4.09 -12.92 13.11
CA LEU A 101 -3.97 -12.01 11.97
C LEU A 101 -5.32 -11.35 11.72
N VAL A 102 -5.33 -10.03 11.68
CA VAL A 102 -6.50 -9.20 11.41
C VAL A 102 -6.20 -8.38 10.16
N GLY A 103 -7.19 -8.27 9.27
CA GLY A 103 -7.09 -7.46 8.07
C GLY A 103 -8.20 -7.74 7.08
N ASP A 104 -8.16 -7.05 5.94
CA ASP A 104 -9.15 -7.17 4.86
C ASP A 104 -8.43 -7.37 3.51
N PRO A 105 -8.56 -8.56 2.89
CA PRO A 105 -7.97 -8.82 1.57
C PRO A 105 -8.42 -7.84 0.48
N ASN A 106 -9.60 -7.23 0.62
CA ASN A 106 -10.11 -6.26 -0.35
C ASN A 106 -9.51 -4.86 -0.19
N GLN A 107 -8.86 -4.57 0.95
CA GLN A 107 -8.17 -3.31 1.24
C GLN A 107 -6.65 -3.38 0.97
N GLN A 108 -6.17 -4.46 0.35
CA GLN A 108 -4.77 -4.55 -0.08
C GLN A 108 -4.49 -3.55 -1.21
N ILE A 109 -3.85 -2.43 -0.87
CA ILE A 109 -3.50 -1.35 -1.81
C ILE A 109 -1.99 -1.22 -2.05
N TYR A 110 -1.16 -1.89 -1.25
CA TYR A 110 0.30 -1.90 -1.39
C TYR A 110 0.85 -3.05 -2.24
N GLY A 111 0.03 -3.65 -3.12
CA GLY A 111 0.46 -4.76 -3.98
C GLY A 111 1.70 -4.46 -4.83
N PHE A 112 1.88 -3.20 -5.25
CA PHE A 112 3.07 -2.74 -5.99
C PHE A 112 4.38 -2.83 -5.17
N ARG A 113 4.32 -2.98 -3.84
CA ARG A 113 5.50 -3.18 -2.97
C ARG A 113 5.84 -4.66 -2.75
N GLY A 114 5.19 -5.57 -3.49
CA GLY A 114 5.40 -7.01 -3.33
C GLY A 114 4.76 -7.58 -2.05
N ALA A 115 3.71 -6.93 -1.54
CA ALA A 115 2.81 -7.55 -0.58
C ALA A 115 2.13 -8.73 -1.27
N THR A 116 2.47 -9.95 -0.83
CA THR A 116 1.75 -11.15 -1.23
C THR A 116 0.43 -11.18 -0.46
N ASN A 117 -0.62 -11.82 -0.97
CA ASN A 117 -1.91 -11.86 -0.28
C ASN A 117 -1.79 -12.74 0.98
N ALA A 118 -1.26 -12.15 2.04
CA ALA A 118 -0.92 -12.77 3.31
C ALA A 118 -2.08 -13.55 3.90
N LEU A 119 -3.26 -12.91 3.85
CA LEU A 119 -4.51 -13.44 4.35
C LEU A 119 -5.11 -14.55 3.49
N GLN A 120 -4.63 -14.77 2.27
CA GLN A 120 -5.05 -15.90 1.45
C GLN A 120 -4.14 -17.12 1.61
N ASN A 121 -2.86 -16.89 1.89
CA ASN A 121 -1.84 -17.94 1.85
C ASN A 121 -1.38 -18.43 3.22
N ALA A 122 -1.72 -17.72 4.30
CA ALA A 122 -1.34 -18.15 5.65
C ALA A 122 -2.13 -19.41 6.08
N PRO A 123 -1.51 -20.35 6.80
CA PRO A 123 -2.16 -21.56 7.28
C PRO A 123 -3.05 -21.26 8.50
N PHE A 124 -4.27 -20.80 8.26
CA PHE A 124 -5.23 -20.51 9.33
C PHE A 124 -5.79 -21.78 9.97
N SER A 125 -5.80 -21.85 11.29
CA SER A 125 -6.55 -22.88 12.02
C SER A 125 -8.04 -22.55 12.07
N HIS A 126 -8.39 -21.25 12.18
CA HIS A 126 -9.75 -20.74 12.24
C HIS A 126 -9.82 -19.40 11.50
N THR A 127 -10.95 -19.15 10.83
CA THR A 127 -11.24 -17.88 10.16
C THR A 127 -12.58 -17.35 10.66
N TYR A 128 -12.59 -16.08 11.07
CA TYR A 128 -13.80 -15.40 11.54
C TYR A 128 -14.04 -14.16 10.68
N TYR A 129 -15.29 -13.95 10.27
CA TYR A 129 -15.68 -12.84 9.42
C TYR A 129 -16.48 -11.81 10.22
N LEU A 130 -16.04 -10.55 10.18
CA LEU A 130 -16.75 -9.41 10.76
C LEU A 130 -17.44 -8.63 9.63
N THR A 131 -18.65 -9.04 9.25
CA THR A 131 -19.39 -8.46 8.13
C THR A 131 -20.14 -7.19 8.50
N LYS A 132 -20.35 -6.91 9.79
CA LYS A 132 -21.06 -5.71 10.25
C LYS A 132 -20.10 -4.55 10.52
N SER A 133 -20.22 -3.49 9.72
CA SER A 133 -19.52 -2.22 9.92
C SER A 133 -20.11 -1.46 11.10
N PHE A 134 -19.25 -0.89 11.94
CA PHE A 134 -19.63 0.08 12.96
C PHE A 134 -19.44 1.53 12.49
N ARG A 135 -18.77 1.73 11.34
CA ARG A 135 -18.33 3.05 10.84
C ARG A 135 -19.43 3.77 10.07
N PHE A 136 -20.23 3.04 9.29
CA PHE A 136 -21.21 3.62 8.37
C PHE A 136 -22.50 2.81 8.33
N GLY A 137 -23.55 3.46 7.86
CA GLY A 137 -24.90 2.93 7.69
C GLY A 137 -25.09 2.07 6.44
N PRO A 138 -26.32 1.61 6.21
CA PRO A 138 -26.64 0.69 5.12
C PRO A 138 -26.42 1.30 3.73
N GLU A 139 -26.56 2.61 3.57
CA GLU A 139 -26.42 3.28 2.27
C GLU A 139 -24.97 3.16 1.74
N ILE A 140 -23.98 3.54 2.57
CA ILE A 140 -22.56 3.39 2.19
C ILE A 140 -22.19 1.90 2.06
N ALA A 141 -22.71 1.04 2.93
CA ALA A 141 -22.43 -0.40 2.87
C ALA A 141 -22.88 -1.04 1.54
N TYR A 142 -24.04 -0.60 1.03
CA TYR A 142 -24.56 -1.06 -0.26
C TYR A 142 -23.64 -0.66 -1.41
N ILE A 143 -23.25 0.61 -1.51
CA ILE A 143 -22.34 1.08 -2.58
C ILE A 143 -20.97 0.40 -2.49
N ALA A 144 -20.40 0.29 -1.28
CA ALA A 144 -19.13 -0.39 -1.08
C ALA A 144 -19.21 -1.85 -1.55
N SER A 145 -20.30 -2.56 -1.23
CA SER A 145 -20.53 -3.93 -1.66
C SER A 145 -20.63 -4.04 -3.19
N CYS A 146 -21.37 -3.14 -3.85
CA CYS A 146 -21.44 -3.10 -5.31
C CYS A 146 -20.07 -2.86 -5.96
N CYS A 147 -19.25 -1.96 -5.38
CA CYS A 147 -17.89 -1.73 -5.85
C CYS A 147 -17.01 -2.98 -5.70
N LEU A 148 -17.10 -3.70 -4.58
CA LEU A 148 -16.35 -4.94 -4.36
C LEU A 148 -16.77 -6.04 -5.33
N GLU A 149 -18.08 -6.20 -5.54
CA GLU A 149 -18.62 -7.17 -6.50
C GLU A 149 -18.14 -6.88 -7.93
N TYR A 150 -18.23 -5.62 -8.36
CA TYR A 150 -17.88 -5.25 -9.72
C TYR A 150 -16.36 -5.20 -9.97
N LEU A 151 -15.60 -4.56 -9.08
CA LEU A 151 -14.16 -4.32 -9.28
C LEU A 151 -13.28 -5.49 -8.88
N ARG A 152 -13.70 -6.26 -7.86
CA ARG A 152 -12.89 -7.37 -7.30
C ARG A 152 -13.50 -8.73 -7.58
N ARG A 153 -14.68 -8.81 -8.22
CA ARG A 153 -15.46 -10.06 -8.40
C ARG A 153 -15.67 -10.77 -7.06
N TYR A 154 -15.72 -10.00 -5.98
CA TYR A 154 -15.83 -10.51 -4.62
C TYR A 154 -17.31 -10.58 -4.24
N THR A 155 -17.84 -11.80 -4.18
CA THR A 155 -19.27 -12.07 -3.90
C THR A 155 -19.49 -12.80 -2.58
N LYS A 156 -18.41 -13.06 -1.83
CA LYS A 156 -18.46 -13.76 -0.54
C LYS A 156 -18.66 -12.73 0.58
N GLU A 157 -19.40 -13.08 1.63
CA GLU A 157 -19.58 -12.27 2.84
C GLU A 157 -19.96 -10.78 2.61
N THR A 158 -21.26 -10.51 2.48
CA THR A 158 -21.76 -9.15 2.23
C THR A 158 -21.50 -8.20 3.40
N LEU A 159 -20.95 -7.02 3.11
CA LEU A 159 -20.72 -5.96 4.09
C LEU A 159 -22.06 -5.32 4.50
N VAL A 160 -22.35 -5.35 5.79
CA VAL A 160 -23.59 -4.82 6.38
C VAL A 160 -23.27 -3.55 7.15
N GLY A 161 -24.01 -2.48 6.90
CA GLY A 161 -23.90 -1.23 7.66
C GLY A 161 -24.41 -1.35 9.10
N ASN A 162 -24.07 -0.39 9.95
CA ASN A 162 -24.73 -0.23 11.24
C ASN A 162 -26.17 0.29 11.06
N THR A 163 -26.89 0.50 12.16
CA THR A 163 -28.28 0.99 12.13
C THR A 163 -28.39 2.52 12.01
N LYS A 164 -27.27 3.25 11.97
CA LYS A 164 -27.28 4.71 11.83
C LYS A 164 -27.37 5.07 10.35
N PRO A 165 -28.06 6.16 9.98
CA PRO A 165 -28.10 6.59 8.59
C PRO A 165 -26.73 7.04 8.12
N SER A 166 -26.45 6.83 6.83
CA SER A 166 -25.27 7.33 6.14
C SER A 166 -25.64 7.97 4.80
N TYR A 167 -24.78 8.87 4.31
CA TYR A 167 -25.12 9.74 3.18
C TYR A 167 -24.07 9.63 2.07
N ILE A 168 -24.52 9.38 0.83
CA ILE A 168 -23.63 9.26 -0.34
C ILE A 168 -23.50 10.60 -1.08
N ASN A 169 -24.42 11.56 -0.87
CA ASN A 169 -24.43 12.85 -1.56
C ASN A 169 -25.05 13.97 -0.71
N GLY A 170 -24.26 14.60 0.17
CA GLY A 170 -24.62 15.93 0.65
C GLY A 170 -25.05 16.06 2.11
N LYS A 171 -24.37 15.35 3.02
CA LYS A 171 -24.33 15.76 4.42
C LYS A 171 -22.92 15.57 4.98
N VAL A 172 -22.31 16.66 5.41
CA VAL A 172 -21.05 16.63 6.18
C VAL A 172 -21.44 16.65 7.65
N GLU A 173 -21.02 15.62 8.39
CA GLU A 173 -21.12 15.58 9.85
C GLU A 173 -19.71 15.54 10.44
N GLY A 174 -19.37 16.56 11.22
CA GLY A 174 -18.06 16.64 11.87
C GLY A 174 -16.94 17.03 10.92
N GLN A 175 -15.87 16.22 10.91
CA GLN A 175 -14.65 16.53 10.16
C GLN A 175 -14.82 16.25 8.66
N TYR A 176 -14.29 17.16 7.85
CA TYR A 176 -14.31 17.04 6.39
C TYR A 176 -12.93 16.60 5.88
N ALA A 177 -12.89 15.52 5.11
CA ALA A 177 -11.67 14.99 4.49
C ALA A 177 -11.87 14.84 2.99
N VAL A 178 -10.89 15.30 2.22
CA VAL A 178 -10.83 15.10 0.76
C VAL A 178 -9.79 14.03 0.47
N ILE A 179 -10.20 13.00 -0.25
CA ILE A 179 -9.32 11.92 -0.72
C ILE A 179 -9.33 11.96 -2.23
N ALA A 180 -8.14 11.95 -2.85
CA ALA A 180 -8.01 11.89 -4.29
C ALA A 180 -6.91 10.93 -4.72
N ARG A 181 -6.94 10.52 -5.99
CA ARG A 181 -6.00 9.54 -6.54
C ARG A 181 -4.57 10.07 -6.65
N SER A 182 -4.41 11.37 -6.94
CA SER A 182 -3.14 12.03 -7.17
C SER A 182 -2.99 13.31 -6.34
N ASN A 183 -1.75 13.73 -6.13
CA ASN A 183 -1.43 14.97 -5.43
C ASN A 183 -1.88 16.21 -6.22
N SER A 184 -1.90 16.14 -7.56
CA SER A 184 -2.41 17.22 -8.41
C SER A 184 -3.89 17.47 -8.20
N GLU A 185 -4.70 16.42 -8.04
CA GLU A 185 -6.13 16.55 -7.77
C GLU A 185 -6.38 17.10 -6.36
N LEU A 186 -5.59 16.69 -5.37
CA LEU A 186 -5.66 17.30 -4.03
C LEU A 186 -5.34 18.80 -4.07
N LEU A 187 -4.34 19.20 -4.86
CA LEU A 187 -4.01 20.61 -5.04
C LEU A 187 -5.17 21.37 -5.70
N ASP A 188 -5.79 20.81 -6.74
CA ASP A 188 -6.95 21.41 -7.39
C ASP A 188 -8.12 21.59 -6.42
N GLN A 189 -8.42 20.59 -5.60
CA GLN A 189 -9.46 20.69 -4.57
C GLN A 189 -9.14 21.78 -3.54
N VAL A 190 -7.87 21.94 -3.14
CA VAL A 190 -7.46 23.02 -2.24
C VAL A 190 -7.62 24.38 -2.89
N ILE A 191 -7.24 24.54 -4.16
CA ILE A 191 -7.44 25.79 -4.92
C ILE A 191 -8.94 26.11 -5.01
N ARG A 192 -9.77 25.11 -5.33
CA ARG A 192 -11.23 25.26 -5.43
C ARG A 192 -11.85 25.73 -4.12
N LEU A 193 -11.48 25.09 -3.02
CA LEU A 193 -12.09 25.31 -1.70
C LEU A 193 -11.58 26.58 -1.01
N CYS A 194 -10.27 26.85 -1.10
CA CYS A 194 -9.59 27.91 -0.35
C CYS A 194 -9.37 29.18 -1.18
N CYS A 195 -8.99 29.06 -2.46
CA CYS A 195 -8.60 30.20 -3.30
C CYS A 195 -9.77 30.76 -4.10
N THR A 196 -10.44 29.91 -4.90
CA THR A 196 -11.57 30.35 -5.74
C THR A 196 -12.89 30.40 -4.96
N LYS A 197 -12.94 29.75 -3.78
CA LYS A 197 -14.12 29.64 -2.91
C LYS A 197 -15.35 29.08 -3.62
N GLN A 198 -15.14 28.25 -4.65
CA GLN A 198 -16.21 27.53 -5.33
C GLN A 198 -16.63 26.33 -4.48
N ARG A 199 -17.50 26.59 -3.51
CA ARG A 199 -17.92 25.62 -2.50
C ARG A 199 -19.33 25.11 -2.80
N ARG A 200 -19.54 23.83 -2.54
CA ARG A 200 -20.87 23.20 -2.58
C ARG A 200 -21.62 23.52 -1.28
N SER A 201 -22.95 23.43 -1.32
CA SER A 201 -23.82 23.78 -0.19
C SER A 201 -23.54 22.99 1.09
N PHE A 202 -23.04 21.76 0.97
CA PHE A 202 -22.70 20.88 2.09
C PHE A 202 -21.26 21.01 2.58
N GLU A 203 -20.39 21.75 1.88
CA GLU A 203 -18.98 21.88 2.24
C GLU A 203 -18.77 22.95 3.34
N PRO A 204 -17.71 22.84 4.16
CA PRO A 204 -17.41 23.81 5.21
C PRO A 204 -17.21 25.24 4.66
N GLN A 205 -17.82 26.23 5.35
CA GLN A 205 -17.67 27.65 4.99
C GLN A 205 -16.35 28.25 5.50
N GLU A 206 -15.84 27.72 6.61
CA GLU A 206 -14.52 28.07 7.13
C GLU A 206 -13.63 26.84 7.07
N ILE A 207 -12.41 27.00 6.57
CA ILE A 207 -11.48 25.91 6.34
C ILE A 207 -10.25 26.15 7.22
N HIS A 208 -10.18 25.39 8.31
CA HIS A 208 -8.98 25.23 9.12
C HIS A 208 -8.49 23.79 8.89
N GLY A 209 -7.70 23.60 7.83
CA GLY A 209 -7.30 22.28 7.34
C GLY A 209 -5.80 22.06 7.32
N ALA A 210 -5.40 20.80 7.18
CA ALA A 210 -4.01 20.41 7.01
C ALA A 210 -3.90 19.27 5.99
N PHE A 211 -2.73 19.14 5.38
CA PHE A 211 -2.37 17.98 4.58
C PHE A 211 -1.91 16.85 5.51
N ALA A 212 -2.40 15.64 5.28
CA ALA A 212 -1.98 14.47 6.05
C ALA A 212 -0.49 14.18 5.78
N GLY A 213 0.35 14.28 6.82
CA GLY A 213 1.81 14.15 6.67
C GLY A 213 2.55 15.45 6.31
N GLY A 214 1.84 16.58 6.28
CA GLY A 214 2.39 17.90 5.92
C GLY A 214 2.42 18.12 4.41
N ILE A 215 2.50 19.38 3.96
CA ILE A 215 2.45 19.70 2.53
C ILE A 215 3.69 19.19 1.77
N GLN A 216 4.83 19.05 2.48
CA GLN A 216 6.10 18.62 1.92
C GLN A 216 6.06 17.16 1.44
N SER A 217 5.21 16.30 2.04
CA SER A 217 5.10 14.90 1.62
C SER A 217 4.41 14.72 0.28
N TYR A 218 3.81 15.77 -0.28
CA TYR A 218 3.07 15.73 -1.54
C TYR A 218 3.95 16.09 -2.76
N ALA A 219 5.23 16.35 -2.55
CA ALA A 219 6.22 16.61 -3.61
C ALA A 219 5.77 17.68 -4.63
N LEU A 220 5.06 18.71 -4.15
CA LEU A 220 4.51 19.78 -5.00
C LEU A 220 5.62 20.58 -5.71
N ASP A 221 6.85 20.56 -5.17
CA ASP A 221 8.02 21.16 -5.81
C ASP A 221 8.30 20.56 -7.20
N GLN A 222 8.02 19.28 -7.41
CA GLN A 222 8.16 18.66 -8.74
C GLN A 222 7.18 19.26 -9.76
N ILE A 223 5.99 19.69 -9.30
CA ILE A 223 5.01 20.36 -10.16
C ILE A 223 5.56 21.74 -10.58
N LEU A 224 6.21 22.46 -9.64
CA LEU A 224 6.88 23.72 -9.94
C LEU A 224 8.04 23.52 -10.92
N ASP A 225 8.83 22.47 -10.75
CA ASP A 225 9.92 22.14 -11.68
C ASP A 225 9.41 21.85 -13.09
N ILE A 226 8.34 21.07 -13.25
CA ILE A 226 7.69 20.83 -14.54
C ILE A 226 7.20 22.14 -15.15
N LEU A 227 6.58 23.01 -14.35
CA LEU A 227 6.07 24.29 -14.83
C LEU A 227 7.21 25.23 -15.26
N ASN A 228 8.32 25.23 -14.55
CA ASN A 228 9.52 25.99 -14.90
C ASN A 228 10.19 25.46 -16.17
N LEU A 229 10.25 24.13 -16.35
CA LEU A 229 10.76 23.51 -17.57
C LEU A 229 9.87 23.84 -18.77
N HIS A 230 8.56 23.81 -18.59
CA HIS A 230 7.60 24.20 -19.62
C HIS A 230 7.70 25.71 -19.92
N GLY A 231 7.81 26.58 -18.91
CA GLY A 231 7.94 28.02 -19.07
C GLY A 231 9.22 28.46 -19.79
N LYS A 232 10.35 27.79 -19.53
CA LYS A 232 11.62 28.04 -20.25
C LYS A 232 11.55 27.66 -21.72
N ALA A 233 10.83 26.60 -22.08
CA ALA A 233 10.63 26.20 -23.48
C ALA A 233 9.83 27.21 -24.32
N TYR A 234 9.09 28.13 -23.69
CA TYR A 234 8.38 29.22 -24.35
C TYR A 234 9.13 30.56 -24.32
N ALA A 235 10.16 30.71 -23.48
CA ALA A 235 10.99 31.91 -23.42
C ALA A 235 12.11 31.93 -24.49
N GLU A 236 12.36 30.80 -25.15
CA GLU A 236 13.37 30.64 -26.22
C GLU A 236 12.76 30.60 -27.64
N LYS A 237 11.50 31.06 -27.82
CA LYS A 237 10.87 31.32 -29.13
C LYS A 237 10.48 32.78 -29.24
#